data_AF-A0A8J3R2Y3-F1
#
_entry.id   AF-A0A8J3R2Y3-F1
#
_cell.length_a   1.000
_cell.length_b   1.000
_cell.length_c   1.000
_cell.angle_alpha   90.00
_cell.angle_beta   90.00
_cell.angle_gamma   90.00
#
_symmetry.space_group_name_H-M   'P 1'
#
loop_
_entity.id
_entity.type
_entity.pdbx_description
1 polymer ?
#
loop_
_entity_poly.entity_id
_entity_poly.type
_entity_poly.pdbx_seq_one_letter_code
_entity_poly.pdbx_strand_id
1 'polypeptide(L)'
;MWRTLEFYVSRAHRYAGQPLLSALLGTFAARLGDRVRSLELFEQGHGQFIIDPYTITLEYSPSVFPDHPRAGPFTGNLGGLLTSCLYGLTGLHLINGNPSTWFQRTIALPDGWNAVHSGRVWVRGRPMAPQVGHGDPRGQLNDGDEE
;
A
#
# COMPACT_ATOMS: atom_id res chain seq x y z
N MET A 1 4.61 -20.24 4.11
CA MET A 1 3.96 -18.91 4.00
C MET A 1 3.73 -18.49 2.54
N TRP A 2 4.70 -18.64 1.63
CA TRP A 2 4.53 -18.30 0.20
C TRP A 2 3.42 -19.04 -0.55
N ARG A 3 3.27 -20.35 -0.38
CA ARG A 3 2.14 -21.10 -0.99
C ARG A 3 0.76 -20.56 -0.62
N THR A 4 0.58 -20.11 0.62
CA THR A 4 -0.68 -19.51 1.07
C THR A 4 -0.92 -18.17 0.37
N LEU A 5 0.13 -17.35 0.26
CA LEU A 5 0.04 -16.06 -0.40
C LEU A 5 -0.29 -16.23 -1.89
N GLU A 6 0.42 -17.12 -2.60
CA GLU A 6 0.14 -17.47 -4.00
C GLU A 6 -1.31 -17.92 -4.19
N PHE A 7 -1.79 -18.79 -3.30
CA PHE A 7 -3.17 -19.29 -3.34
C PHE A 7 -4.20 -18.15 -3.26
N TYR A 8 -4.02 -17.17 -2.36
CA TYR A 8 -4.97 -16.06 -2.23
C TYR A 8 -4.78 -14.99 -3.30
N VAL A 9 -3.56 -14.68 -3.72
CA VAL A 9 -3.29 -13.71 -4.80
C VAL A 9 -3.90 -14.17 -6.12
N SER A 10 -3.84 -15.46 -6.45
CA SER A 10 -4.53 -16.01 -7.63
C SER A 10 -6.05 -15.80 -7.63
N ARG A 11 -6.64 -15.56 -6.45
CA ARG A 11 -8.07 -15.30 -6.23
C ARG A 11 -8.38 -13.83 -5.92
N ALA A 12 -7.38 -12.95 -5.91
CA ALA A 12 -7.54 -11.55 -5.51
C ALA A 12 -8.62 -10.80 -6.31
N HIS A 13 -8.83 -11.18 -7.59
CA HIS A 13 -9.90 -10.62 -8.43
C HIS A 13 -11.31 -10.81 -7.85
N ARG A 14 -11.53 -11.81 -6.99
CA ARG A 14 -12.83 -12.04 -6.32
C ARG A 14 -13.08 -11.06 -5.18
N TYR A 15 -12.03 -10.40 -4.71
CA TYR A 15 -12.06 -9.50 -3.56
C TYR A 15 -11.80 -8.05 -3.98
N ALA A 16 -11.14 -7.82 -5.12
CA ALA A 16 -10.91 -6.48 -5.66
C ALA A 16 -12.25 -5.77 -5.89
N GLY A 17 -12.36 -4.54 -5.40
CA GLY A 17 -13.59 -3.73 -5.45
C GLY A 17 -14.49 -3.84 -4.22
N GLN A 18 -14.21 -4.77 -3.30
CA GLN A 18 -14.88 -4.88 -2.00
C GLN A 18 -14.38 -3.80 -1.01
N PRO A 19 -15.16 -3.44 0.02
CA PRO A 19 -14.87 -2.32 0.91
C PRO A 19 -13.69 -2.52 1.84
N LEU A 20 -13.29 -3.75 2.10
CA LEU A 20 -12.21 -4.06 3.02
C LEU A 20 -11.13 -4.85 2.29
N LEU A 21 -9.87 -4.55 2.61
CA LEU A 21 -8.65 -5.18 2.09
C LEU A 21 -8.29 -4.89 0.62
N SER A 22 -9.19 -4.34 -0.19
CA SER A 22 -8.92 -3.97 -1.60
C SER A 22 -7.63 -3.18 -1.77
N ALA A 23 -7.41 -2.14 -0.96
CA ALA A 23 -6.21 -1.31 -0.99
C ALA A 23 -4.93 -2.02 -0.50
N LEU A 24 -5.03 -3.26 0.02
CA LEU A 24 -3.91 -4.09 0.46
C LEU A 24 -3.53 -5.17 -0.55
N LEU A 25 -4.38 -5.46 -1.53
CA LEU A 25 -4.19 -6.60 -2.43
C LEU A 25 -2.89 -6.50 -3.25
N GLY A 26 -2.56 -5.30 -3.73
CA GLY A 26 -1.33 -5.06 -4.49
C GLY A 26 -0.06 -5.44 -3.72
N THR A 27 -0.01 -5.14 -2.42
CA THR A 27 1.12 -5.52 -1.53
C THR A 27 1.43 -7.01 -1.58
N PHE A 28 0.40 -7.85 -1.65
CA PHE A 28 0.58 -9.30 -1.65
C PHE A 28 1.16 -9.81 -2.97
N ALA A 29 0.71 -9.27 -4.11
CA ALA A 29 1.30 -9.59 -5.40
C ALA A 29 2.75 -9.08 -5.52
N ALA A 30 3.01 -7.86 -5.03
CA ALA A 30 4.36 -7.31 -4.99
C ALA A 30 5.33 -8.21 -4.20
N ARG A 31 4.91 -8.74 -3.04
CA ARG A 31 5.71 -9.65 -2.22
C ARG A 31 6.02 -11.00 -2.88
N LEU A 32 5.23 -11.41 -3.87
CA LEU A 32 5.50 -12.57 -4.72
C LEU A 32 6.43 -12.23 -5.91
N GLY A 33 6.82 -10.96 -6.06
CA GLY A 33 7.62 -10.47 -7.18
C GLY A 33 6.78 -10.10 -8.41
N ASP A 34 5.45 -10.22 -8.35
CA ASP A 34 4.56 -9.90 -9.47
C ASP A 34 4.17 -8.42 -9.45
N ARG A 35 5.07 -7.60 -10.03
CA ARG A 35 4.94 -6.14 -10.08
C ARG A 35 3.75 -5.67 -10.92
N VAL A 36 3.49 -6.36 -12.04
CA VAL A 36 2.38 -6.02 -12.95
C VAL A 36 1.06 -6.27 -12.25
N ARG A 37 0.89 -7.46 -11.66
CA ARG A 37 -0.32 -7.79 -10.91
C ARG A 37 -0.50 -6.91 -9.68
N SER A 38 0.61 -6.49 -9.05
CA SER A 38 0.56 -5.52 -7.97
C SER A 38 -0.07 -4.20 -8.41
N LEU A 39 0.33 -3.66 -9.57
CA LEU A 39 -0.23 -2.42 -10.10
C LEU A 39 -1.72 -2.59 -10.39
N GLU A 40 -2.10 -3.65 -11.11
CA GLU A 40 -3.50 -3.94 -11.42
C GLU A 40 -4.39 -3.99 -10.17
N LEU A 41 -3.91 -4.63 -9.10
CA LEU A 41 -4.66 -4.75 -7.85
C LEU A 41 -4.71 -3.44 -7.06
N PHE A 42 -3.72 -2.55 -7.17
CA PHE A 42 -3.83 -1.21 -6.60
C PHE A 42 -4.82 -0.33 -7.37
N GLU A 43 -4.83 -0.42 -8.70
CA GLU A 43 -5.81 0.29 -9.52
C GLU A 43 -7.23 -0.20 -9.20
N GLN A 44 -7.46 -1.50 -9.19
CA GLN A 44 -8.77 -2.07 -8.84
C GLN A 44 -9.14 -1.87 -7.37
N GLY A 45 -8.14 -1.79 -6.49
CA GLY A 45 -8.32 -1.80 -5.04
C GLY A 45 -8.35 -0.41 -4.37
N HIS A 46 -7.87 0.61 -5.07
CA HIS A 46 -7.82 1.99 -4.61
C HIS A 46 -8.19 2.96 -5.73
N GLY A 47 -7.51 2.91 -6.87
CA GLY A 47 -7.71 3.87 -7.98
C GLY A 47 -9.16 3.98 -8.44
N GLN A 48 -9.81 2.83 -8.64
CA GLN A 48 -11.22 2.76 -9.08
C GLN A 48 -12.23 3.22 -8.02
N PHE A 49 -11.82 3.34 -6.75
CA PHE A 49 -12.68 3.87 -5.69
C PHE A 49 -12.66 5.41 -5.65
N ILE A 50 -11.66 6.04 -6.27
CA ILE A 50 -11.50 7.48 -6.31
C ILE A 50 -12.60 8.08 -7.19
N ILE A 51 -13.28 9.09 -6.68
CA ILE A 51 -14.23 9.90 -7.46
C ILE A 51 -13.81 11.37 -7.49
N ASP A 52 -14.03 11.96 -8.65
CA ASP A 52 -13.92 13.40 -8.86
C ASP A 52 -15.04 14.17 -8.14
N PRO A 53 -14.82 15.46 -7.82
CA PRO A 53 -13.59 16.24 -8.03
C PRO A 53 -12.65 16.25 -6.82
N TYR A 54 -12.99 15.54 -5.75
CA TYR A 54 -12.33 15.69 -4.44
C TYR A 54 -11.37 14.55 -4.08
N THR A 55 -11.12 13.62 -5.02
CA THR A 55 -10.25 12.46 -4.81
C THR A 55 -10.67 11.63 -3.58
N ILE A 56 -11.97 11.58 -3.28
CA ILE A 56 -12.49 10.79 -2.18
C ILE A 56 -12.64 9.33 -2.63
N THR A 57 -12.35 8.40 -1.73
CA THR A 57 -12.58 6.98 -1.98
C THR A 57 -13.99 6.58 -1.55
N LEU A 58 -14.66 5.77 -2.37
CA LEU A 58 -15.92 5.14 -2.03
C LEU A 58 -15.73 3.90 -1.14
N GLU A 59 -16.82 3.40 -0.57
CA GLU A 59 -16.85 2.14 0.17
C GLU A 59 -16.77 0.95 -0.79
N TYR A 60 -17.48 0.96 -1.92
CA TYR A 60 -17.39 -0.09 -2.95
C TYR A 60 -16.85 0.51 -4.25
N SER A 61 -16.16 -0.31 -5.05
CA SER A 61 -15.79 0.13 -6.39
C SER A 61 -17.04 0.27 -7.26
N PRO A 62 -17.28 1.43 -7.89
CA PRO A 62 -18.43 1.66 -8.76
C PRO A 62 -18.36 0.85 -10.07
N SER A 63 -17.17 0.36 -10.47
CA SER A 63 -17.01 -0.52 -11.62
C SER A 63 -17.46 -1.96 -11.33
N VAL A 64 -17.39 -2.38 -10.07
CA VAL A 64 -17.76 -3.74 -9.62
C VAL A 64 -19.16 -3.78 -9.04
N PHE A 65 -19.58 -2.71 -8.34
CA PHE A 65 -20.87 -2.59 -7.67
C PHE A 65 -21.62 -1.32 -8.15
N PRO A 66 -22.08 -1.27 -9.41
CA PRO A 66 -22.70 -0.06 -9.98
C PRO A 66 -24.04 0.29 -9.31
N ASP A 67 -24.74 -0.72 -8.79
CA ASP A 67 -26.06 -0.56 -8.16
C ASP A 67 -25.97 -0.19 -6.67
N HIS A 68 -24.77 -0.22 -6.07
CA HIS A 68 -24.57 0.17 -4.68
C HIS A 68 -24.57 1.70 -4.54
N PRO A 69 -25.05 2.24 -3.41
CA PRO A 69 -24.89 3.65 -3.11
C PRO A 69 -23.42 4.06 -3.16
N ARG A 70 -23.14 5.24 -3.72
CA ARG A 70 -21.81 5.86 -3.72
C ARG A 70 -21.50 6.42 -2.33
N ALA A 71 -21.22 5.55 -1.38
CA ALA A 71 -20.91 5.91 0.00
C ALA A 71 -19.44 6.34 0.13
N GLY A 72 -19.19 7.57 0.56
CA GLY A 72 -17.86 8.11 0.84
C GLY A 72 -17.93 9.33 1.77
N PRO A 73 -16.80 9.82 2.29
CA PRO A 73 -15.46 9.28 2.12
C PRO A 73 -15.25 8.00 2.95
N PHE A 74 -14.78 6.95 2.31
CA PHE A 74 -14.43 5.70 2.99
C PHE A 74 -12.95 5.71 3.37
N THR A 75 -12.67 6.25 4.55
CA THR A 75 -11.30 6.46 5.08
C THR A 75 -10.50 5.18 5.24
N GLY A 76 -11.16 4.02 5.35
CA GLY A 76 -10.51 2.71 5.40
C GLY A 76 -9.68 2.41 4.16
N ASN A 77 -10.12 2.85 2.97
CA ASN A 77 -9.37 2.64 1.74
C ASN A 77 -8.11 3.53 1.69
N LEU A 78 -8.22 4.81 2.09
CA LEU A 78 -7.08 5.72 2.23
C LEU A 78 -6.03 5.19 3.22
N GLY A 79 -6.48 4.79 4.41
CA GLY A 79 -5.60 4.18 5.42
C GLY A 79 -4.98 2.87 4.94
N GLY A 80 -5.73 2.08 4.16
CA GLY A 80 -5.25 0.87 3.51
C GLY A 80 -4.13 1.14 2.50
N LEU A 81 -4.28 2.14 1.63
CA LEU A 81 -3.22 2.52 0.69
C LEU A 81 -1.97 2.98 1.43
N LEU A 82 -2.10 3.87 2.42
CA LEU A 82 -0.96 4.35 3.20
C LEU A 82 -0.26 3.19 3.91
N THR A 83 -1.02 2.24 4.47
CA THR A 83 -0.49 1.04 5.11
C THR A 83 0.25 0.14 4.11
N SER A 84 -0.29 -0.02 2.90
CA SER A 84 0.37 -0.72 1.80
C SER A 84 1.70 -0.06 1.44
N CYS A 85 1.69 1.25 1.22
CA CYS A 85 2.91 2.00 0.92
C CYS A 85 3.95 1.83 2.02
N LEU A 86 3.59 2.11 3.28
CA LEU A 86 4.54 2.15 4.38
C LEU A 86 5.02 0.78 4.85
N TYR A 87 4.16 -0.24 4.94
CA TYR A 87 4.49 -1.54 5.55
C TYR A 87 4.39 -2.70 4.57
N GLY A 88 3.70 -2.48 3.45
CA GLY A 88 3.54 -3.44 2.38
C GLY A 88 4.75 -3.54 1.48
N LEU A 89 5.13 -2.40 0.90
CA LEU A 89 6.02 -2.29 -0.27
C LEU A 89 7.47 -1.94 0.08
N THR A 90 7.69 -1.19 1.17
CA THR A 90 9.02 -0.65 1.56
C THR A 90 9.88 -1.63 2.34
N GLY A 91 9.28 -2.72 2.81
CA GLY A 91 9.90 -3.67 3.72
C GLY A 91 10.10 -3.20 5.16
N LEU A 92 9.48 -2.07 5.54
CA LEU A 92 9.44 -1.58 6.92
C LEU A 92 8.77 -2.59 7.86
N HIS A 93 9.45 -2.92 8.94
CA HIS A 93 8.98 -3.81 9.99
C HIS A 93 9.36 -3.23 11.35
N LEU A 94 8.34 -2.80 12.10
CA LEU A 94 8.54 -2.16 13.40
C LEU A 94 8.94 -3.21 14.42
N ILE A 95 10.21 -3.19 14.84
CA ILE A 95 10.79 -4.11 15.82
C ILE A 95 11.52 -3.34 16.92
N ASN A 96 11.86 -4.03 18.01
CA ASN A 96 12.74 -3.47 19.03
C ASN A 96 14.15 -3.19 18.46
N GLY A 97 14.86 -2.22 19.04
CA GLY A 97 16.22 -1.86 18.61
C GLY A 97 16.32 -0.50 17.89
N ASN A 98 17.34 -0.32 17.05
CA ASN A 98 17.60 0.93 16.34
C ASN A 98 16.65 1.08 15.13
N PRO A 99 15.89 2.18 14.98
CA PRO A 99 14.98 2.37 13.84
C PRO A 99 15.60 2.24 12.46
N SER A 100 16.89 2.56 12.31
CA SER A 100 17.63 2.34 11.05
C SER A 100 17.71 0.87 10.61
N THR A 101 17.35 -0.08 11.49
CA THR A 101 17.34 -1.53 11.22
C THR A 101 15.96 -2.08 10.84
N TRP A 102 14.92 -1.23 10.78
CA TRP A 102 13.54 -1.67 10.57
C TRP A 102 13.22 -2.12 9.14
N PHE A 103 14.01 -1.72 8.13
CA PHE A 103 13.82 -2.16 6.74
C PHE A 103 14.43 -3.55 6.52
N GLN A 104 13.68 -4.58 6.92
CA GLN A 104 14.17 -5.96 6.96
C GLN A 104 13.61 -6.85 5.84
N ARG A 105 12.52 -6.44 5.20
CA ARG A 105 11.89 -7.23 4.13
C ARG A 105 12.31 -6.68 2.77
N THR A 106 12.20 -7.53 1.75
CA THR A 106 12.42 -7.14 0.37
C THR A 106 11.52 -5.97 -0.02
N ILE A 107 12.12 -4.94 -0.60
CA ILE A 107 11.39 -3.86 -1.26
C ILE A 107 10.79 -4.40 -2.55
N ALA A 108 9.49 -4.26 -2.71
CA ALA A 108 8.79 -4.67 -3.92
C ALA A 108 7.76 -3.61 -4.27
N LEU A 109 8.08 -2.77 -5.25
CA LEU A 109 7.18 -1.73 -5.73
C LEU A 109 6.33 -2.27 -6.90
N PRO A 110 5.12 -1.76 -7.13
CA PRO A 110 4.34 -2.04 -8.33
C PRO A 110 5.09 -1.65 -9.61
N ASP A 111 4.63 -2.16 -10.74
CA ASP A 111 5.19 -1.74 -12.03
C ASP A 111 4.96 -0.24 -12.27
N GLY A 112 5.91 0.42 -12.94
CA GLY A 112 5.92 1.87 -13.14
C GLY A 112 6.22 2.72 -11.89
N TRP A 113 6.24 2.15 -10.68
CA TRP A 113 6.58 2.89 -9.46
C TRP A 113 8.10 2.91 -9.23
N ASN A 114 8.64 4.12 -9.10
CA ASN A 114 10.09 4.34 -8.91
C ASN A 114 10.50 4.49 -7.44
N ALA A 115 9.60 4.98 -6.58
CA ALA A 115 9.89 5.20 -5.17
C ALA A 115 8.60 5.28 -4.34
N VAL A 116 8.74 5.06 -3.03
CA VAL A 116 7.75 5.43 -2.02
C VAL A 116 8.43 6.33 -1.00
N HIS A 117 7.87 7.52 -0.79
CA HIS A 117 8.35 8.50 0.18
C HIS A 117 7.15 9.02 0.97
N SER A 118 7.29 9.09 2.29
CA SER A 118 6.35 9.78 3.17
C SER A 118 7.07 10.91 3.88
N GLY A 119 6.52 12.12 3.83
CA GLY A 119 7.18 13.31 4.40
C GLY A 119 7.37 13.22 5.92
N ARG A 120 6.46 12.57 6.64
CA ARG A 120 6.58 12.39 8.10
C ARG A 120 5.99 11.07 8.58
N VAL A 121 6.69 10.45 9.52
CA VAL A 121 6.22 9.45 10.47
C VAL A 121 6.82 9.76 11.84
N TRP A 122 6.16 9.33 12.91
CA TRP A 122 6.66 9.53 14.27
C TRP A 122 7.40 8.28 14.75
N VAL A 123 8.70 8.41 14.98
CA VAL A 123 9.56 7.35 15.50
C VAL A 123 10.02 7.74 16.90
N ARG A 124 9.44 7.10 17.92
CA ARG A 124 9.78 7.36 19.33
C ARG A 124 9.74 8.85 19.70
N GLY A 125 8.70 9.54 19.24
CA GLY A 125 8.52 10.97 19.49
C GLY A 125 9.37 11.90 18.63
N ARG A 126 10.12 11.40 17.64
CA ARG A 126 10.86 12.20 16.66
C ARG A 126 10.19 12.15 15.28
N PRO A 127 10.09 13.28 14.56
CA PRO A 127 9.67 13.27 13.17
C PRO A 127 10.78 12.65 12.30
N MET A 128 10.40 11.68 11.47
CA MET A 128 11.29 11.04 10.51
C MET A 128 10.58 10.88 9.15
N ALA A 129 11.33 10.74 8.07
CA ALA A 129 10.80 10.54 6.72
C ALA A 129 11.30 9.20 6.14
N PRO A 130 10.43 8.19 5.97
CA PRO A 130 10.81 6.93 5.33
C PRO A 130 10.83 7.08 3.81
N GLN A 131 11.90 6.56 3.20
CA GLN A 131 12.08 6.57 1.75
C GLN A 131 12.62 5.22 1.27
N VAL A 132 12.06 4.74 0.14
CA VAL A 132 12.61 3.61 -0.62
C VAL A 132 12.54 3.93 -2.12
N GLY A 133 13.60 3.60 -2.85
CA GLY A 133 13.63 3.53 -4.30
C GLY A 133 13.42 2.10 -4.81
N HIS A 134 12.98 1.98 -6.06
CA HIS A 134 12.99 0.70 -6.76
C HIS A 134 14.43 0.22 -6.98
N GLY A 135 14.72 -1.02 -6.58
CA GLY A 135 16.05 -1.61 -6.70
C GLY A 135 16.99 -1.30 -5.53
N ASP A 136 16.56 -0.48 -4.57
CA ASP A 136 17.34 -0.24 -3.36
C ASP A 136 17.52 -1.54 -2.57
N PRO A 137 18.71 -1.76 -1.97
CA PRO A 137 18.94 -2.93 -1.13
C PRO A 137 18.15 -2.88 0.18
N ARG A 138 17.79 -1.67 0.64
CA ARG A 138 17.01 -1.40 1.85
C ARG A 138 16.47 0.02 1.86
N GLY A 139 15.40 0.24 2.63
CA GLY A 139 14.86 1.57 2.87
C GLY A 139 15.68 2.39 3.85
N GLN A 140 15.36 3.67 3.94
CA GLN A 140 16.01 4.65 4.81
C GLN A 140 14.99 5.42 5.64
N LEU A 141 15.41 5.85 6.84
CA LEU A 141 14.68 6.78 7.69
C LEU A 141 15.56 8.02 7.85
N ASN A 142 15.15 9.11 7.24
CA ASN A 142 15.81 10.41 7.35
C ASN A 142 15.15 11.25 8.43
N ASP A 143 15.78 12.34 8.87
CA ASP A 143 15.08 13.33 9.68
C ASP A 143 13.92 13.91 8.86
N GLY A 144 12.74 13.99 9.48
CA GLY A 144 11.54 14.52 8.83
C GLY A 144 11.42 16.01 9.04
N ASP A 145 10.66 16.68 8.17
CA ASP A 145 10.43 18.12 8.30
C ASP A 145 9.77 18.45 9.65
N GLU A 146 10.17 19.57 10.26
CA GLU A 146 9.55 20.19 11.43
C GLU A 146 8.58 21.31 10.97
N GLU A 147 7.50 20.99 10.26
CA GLU A 147 6.27 21.78 10.34
C GLU A 147 5.64 21.70 11.74
#